data_AF-A0ABC8S3T2-F1
#
_entry.id   AF-A0ABC8S3T2-F1
#
_cell.length_a   1.000
_cell.length_b   1.000
_cell.length_c   1.000
_cell.angle_alpha   90.00
_cell.angle_beta   90.00
_cell.angle_gamma   90.00
#
_symmetry.space_group_name_H-M   'P 1'
#
loop_
_entity.id
_entity.type
_entity.pdbx_description
1 polymer ?
#
loop_
_entity_poly.entity_id
_entity_poly.type
_entity_poly.pdbx_seq_one_letter_code
_entity_poly.pdbx_strand_id
1 'polypeptide(L)'
;METITSSTSIRLPREPANYDEVSMQQSLLFSDSLKDLKNLRKQLYSAAEYFELSYTNDDQKQTVVDTLKDYAIKALVNTVDHLGSVTYKVNDLLDEKVDEVSGTELRVSCIQQRLRTCKEYIDREGLSQQSLVINTPKYHKRYILPVGETMHGAIRTKSKYQGCSLDDEDDWHQFRNAVRATITETPSTIG
;
A
#
# COMPACT_ATOMS: atom_id res chain seq x y z
N MET A 1 -34.80 -1.45 54.59
CA MET A 1 -33.40 -1.09 54.31
C MET A 1 -32.94 -2.01 53.20
N GLU A 2 -33.01 -1.56 51.95
CA GLU A 2 -32.53 -2.33 50.80
C GLU A 2 -31.26 -1.67 50.28
N THR A 3 -30.17 -2.43 50.35
CA THR A 3 -28.84 -2.00 49.97
C THR A 3 -28.67 -2.20 48.46
N ILE A 4 -28.72 -1.12 47.69
CA ILE A 4 -28.44 -1.13 46.25
C ILE A 4 -26.92 -0.98 46.07
N THR A 5 -26.22 -2.10 45.95
CA THR A 5 -24.82 -2.11 45.54
C THR A 5 -24.74 -1.83 44.03
N SER A 6 -24.57 -0.55 43.68
CA SER A 6 -24.19 -0.13 42.33
C SER A 6 -22.78 -0.61 42.03
N SER A 7 -22.66 -1.57 41.12
CA SER A 7 -21.37 -2.04 40.61
C SER A 7 -20.87 -1.07 39.55
N THR A 8 -19.97 -0.17 39.93
CA THR A 8 -19.22 0.67 39.00
C THR A 8 -18.28 -0.22 38.19
N SER A 9 -18.63 -0.46 36.94
CA SER A 9 -17.74 -1.10 35.96
C SER A 9 -16.67 -0.09 35.55
N ILE A 10 -15.46 -0.28 36.07
CA ILE A 10 -14.26 0.39 35.57
C ILE A 10 -14.07 -0.12 34.14
N ARG A 11 -14.32 0.73 33.14
CA ARG A 11 -13.95 0.44 31.75
C ARG A 11 -12.43 0.52 31.67
N LEU A 12 -11.77 -0.64 31.63
CA LEU A 12 -10.37 -0.73 31.24
C LEU A 12 -10.18 -0.16 29.82
N PRO A 13 -9.03 0.47 29.51
CA PRO A 13 -8.69 0.84 28.14
C PRO A 13 -8.67 -0.44 27.30
N ARG A 14 -9.63 -0.56 26.38
CA ARG A 14 -9.67 -1.65 25.40
C ARG A 14 -8.54 -1.39 24.41
N GLU A 15 -7.63 -2.35 24.28
CA GLU A 15 -6.62 -2.33 23.24
C GLU A 15 -7.34 -2.35 21.88
N PRO A 16 -7.02 -1.44 20.96
CA PRO A 16 -7.77 -1.28 19.73
C PRO A 16 -7.70 -2.57 18.92
N ALA A 17 -8.86 -3.17 18.65
CA ALA A 17 -8.93 -4.49 18.03
C ALA A 17 -8.82 -4.41 16.50
N ASN A 18 -8.86 -3.20 15.93
CA ASN A 18 -8.89 -2.94 14.50
C ASN A 18 -8.11 -1.65 14.16
N TYR A 19 -7.42 -1.65 13.02
CA TYR A 19 -6.67 -0.50 12.48
C TYR A 19 -7.53 0.77 12.39
N ASP A 20 -8.81 0.61 12.01
CA ASP A 20 -9.78 1.71 11.91
C ASP A 20 -10.01 2.41 13.27
N GLU A 21 -9.98 1.66 14.37
CA GLU A 21 -10.17 2.19 15.73
C GLU A 21 -8.97 3.06 16.18
N VAL A 22 -7.75 2.70 15.75
CA VAL A 22 -6.52 3.48 16.01
C VAL A 22 -6.54 4.80 15.26
N SER A 23 -6.90 4.76 13.97
CA SER A 23 -6.98 5.95 13.11
C SER A 23 -8.04 6.93 13.61
N MET A 24 -9.21 6.41 14.02
CA MET A 24 -10.25 7.22 14.66
C MET A 24 -9.74 7.90 15.94
N GLN A 25 -9.01 7.17 16.78
CA GLN A 25 -8.46 7.70 18.02
C GLN A 25 -7.40 8.79 17.76
N GLN A 26 -6.51 8.61 16.78
CA GLN A 26 -5.53 9.64 16.37
C GLN A 26 -6.22 10.91 15.88
N SER A 27 -7.29 10.78 15.08
CA SER A 27 -8.06 11.93 14.60
C SER A 27 -8.71 12.74 15.74
N LEU A 28 -9.22 12.07 16.78
CA LEU A 28 -9.77 12.72 17.97
C LEU A 28 -8.68 13.48 18.74
N LEU A 29 -7.54 12.84 18.99
CA LEU A 29 -6.41 13.47 19.69
C LEU A 29 -5.86 14.68 18.93
N PHE A 30 -5.88 14.66 17.60
CA PHE A 30 -5.52 15.81 16.77
C PHE A 30 -6.55 16.95 16.92
N SER A 31 -7.84 16.64 16.88
CA SER A 31 -8.92 17.62 17.09
C SER A 31 -8.82 18.29 18.47
N ASP A 32 -8.54 17.52 19.52
CA ASP A 32 -8.35 18.05 20.88
C ASP A 32 -7.15 19.01 20.94
N SER A 33 -6.06 18.68 20.25
CA SER A 33 -4.87 19.55 20.19
C SER A 33 -5.16 20.88 19.47
N LEU A 34 -5.99 20.87 18.42
CA LEU A 34 -6.47 22.10 17.76
C LEU A 34 -7.40 22.90 18.66
N LYS A 35 -8.19 22.23 19.50
CA LYS A 35 -9.05 22.88 20.48
C LYS A 35 -8.22 23.60 21.53
N ASP A 36 -7.15 22.96 22.02
CA ASP A 36 -6.22 23.56 22.98
C ASP A 36 -5.49 24.77 22.38
N LEU A 37 -5.02 24.67 21.13
CA LEU A 37 -4.40 25.81 20.44
C LEU A 37 -5.38 26.99 20.28
N LYS A 38 -6.66 26.72 19.99
CA LYS A 38 -7.72 27.76 19.95
C LYS A 38 -7.96 28.39 21.32
N ASN A 39 -7.88 27.61 22.39
CA ASN A 39 -8.03 28.10 23.76
C ASN A 39 -6.83 28.96 24.17
N LEU A 40 -5.60 28.52 23.85
CA LEU A 40 -4.37 29.29 24.06
C LEU A 40 -4.47 30.66 23.38
N ARG A 41 -4.91 30.71 22.12
CA ARG A 41 -5.14 31.99 21.42
C ARG A 41 -6.05 32.92 22.21
N LYS A 42 -7.17 32.43 22.75
CA LYS A 42 -8.08 33.24 23.56
C LYS A 42 -7.40 33.76 24.83
N GLN A 43 -6.66 32.90 25.53
CA GLN A 43 -5.93 33.28 26.74
C GLN A 43 -4.90 34.38 26.45
N LEU A 44 -4.19 34.30 25.33
CA LEU A 44 -3.22 35.32 24.94
C LEU A 44 -3.87 36.69 24.68
N TYR A 45 -5.02 36.72 24.00
CA TYR A 45 -5.77 37.97 23.81
C TYR A 45 -6.26 38.55 25.13
N SER A 46 -6.84 37.72 26.02
CA SER A 46 -7.28 38.18 27.34
C SER A 46 -6.12 38.68 28.21
N ALA A 47 -4.95 38.04 28.14
CA ALA A 47 -3.77 38.50 28.84
C ALA A 47 -3.26 39.83 28.27
N ALA A 48 -3.25 39.99 26.95
CA ALA A 48 -2.85 41.24 26.31
C ALA A 48 -3.75 42.41 26.72
N GLU A 49 -5.08 42.21 26.72
CA GLU A 49 -6.05 43.20 27.19
C GLU A 49 -5.84 43.54 28.67
N TYR A 50 -5.58 42.53 29.51
CA TYR A 50 -5.27 42.74 30.92
C TYR A 50 -4.01 43.60 31.12
N PHE A 51 -2.92 43.32 30.40
CA PHE A 51 -1.69 44.08 30.51
C PHE A 51 -1.84 45.51 29.98
N GLU A 52 -2.65 45.74 28.94
CA GLU A 52 -2.97 47.07 28.44
C GLU A 52 -3.74 47.89 29.50
N LEU A 53 -4.77 47.30 30.10
CA LEU A 53 -5.57 47.94 31.15
C LEU A 53 -4.75 48.19 32.42
N SER A 54 -3.90 47.24 32.81
CA SER A 54 -3.01 47.39 33.96
C SER A 54 -1.96 48.48 33.71
N TYR A 55 -1.36 48.53 32.52
CA TYR A 55 -0.36 49.54 32.19
C TYR A 55 -0.94 50.95 32.11
N THR A 56 -2.22 51.11 31.78
CA THR A 56 -2.88 52.44 31.78
C THR A 56 -3.26 52.90 33.17
N ASN A 57 -3.82 52.01 34.01
CA ASN A 57 -4.43 52.39 35.30
C ASN A 57 -3.53 52.23 36.54
N ASP A 58 -2.47 51.42 36.50
CA ASP A 58 -1.61 51.16 37.67
C ASP A 58 -0.45 52.17 37.78
N ASP A 59 -0.12 52.65 38.97
CA ASP A 59 1.02 53.55 39.19
C ASP A 59 2.37 52.82 39.13
N GLN A 60 2.41 51.50 39.37
CA GLN A 60 3.62 50.68 39.34
C GLN A 60 3.99 50.19 37.93
N LYS A 61 4.17 51.13 37.00
CA LYS A 61 4.44 50.83 35.57
C LYS A 61 5.61 49.87 35.35
N GLN A 62 6.69 50.03 36.11
CA GLN A 62 7.89 49.18 35.96
C GLN A 62 7.61 47.71 36.29
N THR A 63 6.84 47.44 37.35
CA THR A 63 6.41 46.08 37.73
C THR A 63 5.54 45.45 36.66
N VAL A 64 4.61 46.22 36.08
CA VAL A 64 3.74 45.76 34.97
C VAL A 64 4.58 45.41 33.74
N VAL A 65 5.57 46.23 33.40
CA VAL A 65 6.45 45.97 32.25
C VAL A 65 7.29 44.70 32.45
N ASP A 66 7.86 44.50 33.63
CA ASP A 66 8.71 43.34 33.89
C ASP A 66 7.91 42.03 33.95
N THR A 67 6.68 42.06 34.51
CA THR A 67 5.76 40.91 34.47
C THR A 67 5.25 40.61 33.06
N LEU A 68 4.97 41.64 32.25
CA LEU A 68 4.60 41.49 30.84
C LEU A 68 5.73 40.83 30.04
N LYS A 69 7.00 41.20 30.26
CA LYS A 69 8.15 40.55 29.59
C LYS A 69 8.24 39.07 29.92
N ASP A 70 8.14 38.70 31.20
CA ASP A 70 8.16 37.30 31.63
C ASP A 70 6.98 36.52 31.01
N TYR A 71 5.79 37.11 31.02
CA TYR A 71 4.62 36.51 30.37
C TYR A 71 4.81 36.35 28.87
N ALA A 72 5.36 37.35 28.17
CA ALA A 72 5.59 37.29 26.73
C ALA A 72 6.55 36.16 26.35
N ILE A 73 7.63 35.96 27.13
CA ILE A 73 8.56 34.84 26.94
C ILE A 73 7.83 33.50 27.12
N LYS A 74 7.06 33.34 28.21
CA LYS A 74 6.28 32.12 28.47
C LYS A 74 5.23 31.86 27.39
N ALA A 75 4.52 32.90 26.96
CA ALA A 75 3.53 32.83 25.89
C ALA A 75 4.16 32.35 24.59
N LEU A 76 5.32 32.90 24.20
CA LEU A 76 6.06 32.46 23.02
C LEU A 76 6.44 30.98 23.11
N VAL A 77 7.08 30.57 24.21
CA VAL A 77 7.48 29.16 24.41
C VAL A 77 6.26 28.23 24.35
N ASN A 78 5.17 28.57 25.04
CA ASN A 78 3.95 27.77 25.03
C ASN A 78 3.33 27.68 23.62
N THR A 79 3.30 28.78 22.86
CA THR A 79 2.76 28.74 21.48
C THR A 79 3.58 27.85 20.56
N VAL A 80 4.91 27.90 20.68
CA VAL A 80 5.82 27.06 19.88
C VAL A 80 5.66 25.59 20.27
N ASP A 81 5.56 25.28 21.57
CA ASP A 81 5.33 23.92 22.06
C ASP A 81 4.00 23.34 21.57
N HIS A 82 2.89 24.06 21.73
CA HIS A 82 1.59 23.63 21.23
C HIS A 82 1.59 23.45 19.71
N LEU A 83 2.23 24.34 18.94
CA LEU A 83 2.35 24.20 17.49
C LEU A 83 3.21 23.00 17.10
N GLY A 84 4.30 22.74 17.84
CA GLY A 84 5.14 21.56 17.66
C GLY A 84 4.37 20.26 17.88
N SER A 85 3.57 20.18 18.96
CA SER A 85 2.71 19.03 19.25
C SER A 85 1.65 18.79 18.17
N VAL A 86 1.00 19.86 17.70
CA VAL A 86 0.02 19.78 16.60
C VAL A 86 0.71 19.30 15.31
N THR A 87 1.89 19.82 14.99
CA THR A 87 2.65 19.43 13.79
C THR A 87 3.06 17.96 13.85
N TYR A 88 3.53 17.49 15.01
CA TYR A 88 3.87 16.08 15.22
C TYR A 88 2.67 15.17 14.98
N LYS A 89 1.49 15.51 15.51
CA LYS A 89 0.26 14.73 15.31
C LYS A 89 -0.20 14.72 13.85
N VAL A 90 -0.04 15.82 13.12
CA VAL A 90 -0.32 15.88 11.68
C VAL A 90 0.62 14.97 10.90
N ASN A 91 1.91 14.98 11.25
CA ASN A 91 2.89 14.13 10.59
C ASN A 91 2.60 12.64 10.81
N ASP A 92 2.27 12.26 12.05
CA ASP A 92 1.89 10.88 12.40
C ASP A 92 0.67 10.38 11.60
N LEU A 93 -0.37 11.22 11.50
CA LEU A 93 -1.55 10.91 10.66
C LEU A 93 -1.21 10.84 9.17
N LEU A 94 -0.30 11.69 8.70
CA LEU A 94 0.13 11.69 7.30
C LEU A 94 0.92 10.43 6.97
N ASP A 95 1.86 10.03 7.83
CA ASP A 95 2.68 8.83 7.64
C ASP A 95 1.80 7.59 7.54
N GLU A 96 0.79 7.46 8.42
CA GLU A 96 -0.23 6.40 8.35
C GLU A 96 -0.92 6.35 6.97
N LYS A 97 -1.35 7.51 6.45
CA LYS A 97 -2.04 7.57 5.15
C LYS A 97 -1.11 7.31 3.97
N VAL A 98 0.17 7.69 4.06
CA VAL A 98 1.16 7.37 3.04
C VAL A 98 1.37 5.86 2.96
N ASP A 99 1.45 5.17 4.11
CA ASP A 99 1.57 3.71 4.16
C ASP A 99 0.32 3.02 3.58
N GLU A 100 -0.88 3.51 3.94
CA GLU A 100 -2.15 3.00 3.40
C GLU A 100 -2.19 3.13 1.86
N VAL A 101 -1.87 4.31 1.33
CA VAL A 101 -1.83 4.56 -0.11
C VAL A 101 -0.81 3.66 -0.79
N SER A 102 0.38 3.52 -0.24
CA SER A 102 1.45 2.65 -0.79
C SER A 102 0.98 1.18 -0.85
N GLY A 103 0.31 0.71 0.19
CA GLY A 103 -0.28 -0.64 0.21
C GLY A 103 -1.35 -0.84 -0.86
N THR A 104 -2.22 0.17 -1.07
CA THR A 104 -3.23 0.10 -2.14
C THR A 104 -2.62 0.16 -3.54
N GLU A 105 -1.60 0.98 -3.76
CA GLU A 105 -0.88 1.08 -5.03
C GLU A 105 -0.22 -0.25 -5.41
N LEU A 106 0.36 -0.96 -4.44
CA LEU A 106 0.92 -2.29 -4.66
C LEU A 106 -0.16 -3.29 -5.11
N ARG A 107 -1.33 -3.27 -4.47
CA ARG A 107 -2.46 -4.14 -4.84
C ARG A 107 -2.97 -3.83 -6.26
N VAL A 108 -3.09 -2.56 -6.60
CA VAL A 108 -3.48 -2.11 -7.94
C VAL A 108 -2.45 -2.55 -8.98
N SER A 109 -1.16 -2.39 -8.69
CA SER A 109 -0.05 -2.81 -9.56
C SER A 109 -0.09 -4.32 -9.81
N CYS A 110 -0.34 -5.13 -8.78
CA CYS A 110 -0.50 -6.58 -8.92
C CYS A 110 -1.69 -6.95 -9.83
N ILE A 111 -2.84 -6.28 -9.66
CA ILE A 111 -4.01 -6.49 -10.52
C ILE A 111 -3.68 -6.11 -11.97
N GLN A 112 -3.01 -4.98 -12.17
CA GLN A 112 -2.60 -4.51 -13.50
C GLN A 112 -1.64 -5.49 -14.19
N GLN A 113 -0.67 -6.03 -13.44
CA GLN A 113 0.25 -7.04 -13.97
C GLN A 113 -0.49 -8.32 -14.37
N ARG A 114 -1.37 -8.84 -13.50
CA ARG A 114 -2.19 -10.01 -13.83
C ARG A 114 -3.05 -9.78 -15.08
N LEU A 115 -3.66 -8.62 -15.20
CA LEU A 115 -4.47 -8.26 -16.36
C LEU A 115 -3.64 -8.20 -17.65
N ARG A 116 -2.43 -7.62 -17.58
CA ARG A 116 -1.49 -7.58 -18.70
C ARG A 116 -1.10 -8.99 -19.14
N THR A 117 -0.72 -9.83 -18.19
CA THR A 117 -0.37 -11.23 -18.46
C THR A 117 -1.54 -11.99 -19.08
N CYS A 118 -2.77 -11.83 -18.57
CA CYS A 118 -3.96 -12.43 -19.20
C CYS A 118 -4.14 -11.99 -20.65
N LYS A 119 -3.92 -10.70 -20.95
CA LYS A 119 -4.00 -10.18 -22.32
C LYS A 119 -2.95 -10.82 -23.22
N GLU A 120 -1.71 -10.90 -22.76
CA GLU A 120 -0.61 -11.55 -23.49
C GLU A 120 -0.92 -13.03 -23.80
N TYR A 121 -1.52 -13.76 -22.86
CA TYR A 121 -1.98 -15.14 -23.09
C TYR A 121 -3.08 -15.22 -24.15
N ILE A 122 -4.08 -14.34 -24.10
CA ILE A 122 -5.16 -14.30 -25.09
C ILE A 122 -4.61 -13.99 -26.49
N ASP A 123 -3.69 -13.03 -26.59
CA ASP A 123 -3.08 -12.64 -27.85
C ASP A 123 -2.21 -13.78 -28.42
N ARG A 124 -1.41 -14.47 -27.58
CA ARG A 124 -0.60 -15.64 -27.98
C ARG A 124 -1.47 -16.80 -28.48
N GLU A 125 -2.54 -17.12 -27.77
CA GLU A 125 -3.48 -18.17 -28.18
C GLU A 125 -4.17 -17.81 -29.51
N GLY A 126 -4.59 -16.55 -29.67
CA GLY A 126 -5.16 -16.06 -30.93
C GLY A 126 -4.23 -16.24 -32.14
N LEU A 127 -2.94 -15.94 -31.96
CA LEU A 127 -1.92 -16.16 -33.01
C LEU A 127 -1.68 -17.65 -33.29
N SER A 128 -1.65 -18.49 -32.25
CA SER A 128 -1.51 -19.94 -32.39
C SER A 128 -2.64 -20.53 -33.24
N GLN A 129 -3.90 -20.16 -32.94
CA GLN A 129 -5.08 -20.58 -33.70
C GLN A 129 -5.01 -20.14 -35.18
N GLN A 130 -4.53 -18.92 -35.46
CA GLN A 130 -4.33 -18.46 -36.84
C GLN A 130 -3.27 -19.30 -37.58
N SER A 131 -2.19 -19.68 -36.89
CA SER A 131 -1.12 -20.48 -37.50
C SER A 131 -1.55 -21.92 -37.83
N LEU A 132 -2.39 -22.53 -36.99
CA LEU A 132 -2.94 -23.88 -37.19
C LEU A 132 -3.81 -24.00 -38.45
N VAL A 133 -4.47 -22.92 -38.86
CA VAL A 133 -5.27 -22.89 -40.10
C VAL A 133 -4.37 -22.94 -41.35
N ILE A 134 -3.09 -22.58 -41.22
CA ILE A 134 -2.13 -22.59 -42.33
C ILE A 134 -1.57 -24.01 -42.49
N ASN A 135 -2.14 -24.77 -43.42
CA ASN A 135 -1.58 -26.07 -43.82
C ASN A 135 -0.26 -25.87 -44.56
N THR A 136 0.88 -26.00 -43.87
CA THR A 136 2.20 -26.04 -44.50
C THR A 136 2.50 -27.46 -45.00
N PRO A 137 2.48 -27.71 -46.33
CA PRO A 137 2.79 -29.03 -46.86
C PRO A 137 4.27 -29.39 -46.60
N LYS A 138 4.48 -30.52 -45.93
CA LYS A 138 5.82 -31.04 -45.62
C LYS A 138 6.37 -31.82 -46.82
N TYR A 139 6.95 -31.10 -47.79
CA TYR A 139 7.57 -31.73 -48.95
C TYR A 139 8.91 -32.38 -48.58
N HIS A 140 9.07 -33.65 -48.94
CA HIS A 140 10.36 -34.33 -48.86
C HIS A 140 11.13 -34.09 -50.15
N LYS A 141 12.36 -33.57 -50.07
CA LYS A 141 13.24 -33.46 -51.25
C LYS A 141 13.56 -34.88 -51.75
N ARG A 142 13.00 -35.27 -52.89
CA ARG A 142 13.37 -36.49 -53.61
C ARG A 142 14.28 -36.10 -54.77
N TYR A 143 15.56 -36.45 -54.68
CA TYR A 143 16.44 -36.41 -55.85
C TYR A 143 16.10 -37.64 -56.70
N ILE A 144 15.44 -37.41 -57.84
CA ILE A 144 15.24 -38.45 -58.84
C ILE A 144 16.55 -38.56 -59.62
N LEU A 145 17.33 -39.61 -59.38
CA LEU A 145 18.43 -39.95 -60.28
C LEU A 145 17.81 -40.57 -61.55
N PRO A 146 18.07 -40.01 -62.74
CA PRO A 146 17.61 -40.61 -63.98
C PRO A 146 18.21 -42.01 -64.11
N VAL A 147 17.37 -42.98 -64.45
CA VAL A 147 17.78 -44.37 -64.67
C VAL A 147 18.68 -44.42 -65.90
N GLY A 148 19.97 -44.61 -65.64
CA GLY A 148 21.00 -44.90 -66.61
C GLY A 148 22.17 -45.58 -65.90
N GLU A 149 22.23 -46.90 -66.08
CA GLU A 149 23.42 -47.76 -65.88
C GLU A 149 23.79 -48.16 -64.43
N THR A 150 23.32 -49.36 -64.07
CA THR A 150 24.01 -50.44 -63.34
C THR A 150 25.11 -50.07 -62.33
N MET A 151 24.88 -50.33 -61.05
CA MET A 151 25.84 -51.04 -60.19
C MET A 151 25.13 -51.71 -59.00
N HIS A 152 25.44 -53.00 -58.82
CA HIS A 152 25.05 -53.81 -57.68
C HIS A 152 25.65 -53.29 -56.35
N GLY A 153 24.87 -53.40 -55.28
CA GLY A 153 25.38 -53.65 -53.92
C GLY A 153 25.62 -52.43 -53.04
N ALA A 154 24.74 -52.23 -52.05
CA ALA A 154 25.12 -51.97 -50.66
C ALA A 154 23.86 -51.79 -49.80
N ILE A 155 23.68 -52.71 -48.85
CA ILE A 155 22.78 -52.56 -47.71
C ILE A 155 23.19 -51.28 -46.96
N ARG A 156 22.39 -50.21 -47.04
CA ARG A 156 22.55 -49.04 -46.17
C ARG A 156 21.57 -49.09 -45.02
N THR A 157 22.13 -49.24 -43.83
CA THR A 157 21.53 -49.11 -42.51
C THR A 157 20.65 -47.87 -42.41
N LYS A 158 19.44 -48.04 -41.86
CA LYS A 158 18.50 -46.97 -41.53
C LYS A 158 19.17 -45.95 -40.61
N SER A 159 19.47 -44.76 -41.14
CA SER A 159 19.74 -43.58 -40.32
C SER A 159 18.40 -43.10 -39.77
N LYS A 160 18.17 -43.29 -38.46
CA LYS A 160 17.02 -42.70 -37.77
C LYS A 160 17.22 -41.19 -37.72
N TYR A 161 16.40 -40.46 -38.46
CA TYR A 161 16.29 -39.01 -38.33
C TYR A 161 15.49 -38.72 -37.05
N GLN A 162 16.14 -38.23 -36.01
CA GLN A 162 15.48 -37.73 -34.81
C GLN A 162 14.99 -36.32 -35.13
N GLY A 163 13.69 -36.17 -35.42
CA GLY A 163 13.07 -34.86 -35.50
C GLY A 163 12.97 -34.27 -34.10
N CYS A 164 13.46 -33.05 -33.91
CA CYS A 164 13.21 -32.29 -32.69
C CYS A 164 11.69 -32.06 -32.57
N SER A 165 11.07 -32.72 -31.59
CA SER A 165 9.73 -32.35 -31.13
C SER A 165 9.89 -31.07 -30.34
N LEU A 166 9.38 -29.96 -30.86
CA LEU A 166 9.11 -28.77 -30.05
C LEU A 166 7.78 -29.07 -29.36
N ASP A 167 7.87 -29.68 -28.19
CA ASP A 167 6.72 -30.07 -27.39
C ASP A 167 6.32 -28.86 -26.54
N ASP A 168 5.36 -28.08 -27.03
CA ASP A 168 4.79 -26.92 -26.33
C ASP A 168 3.94 -27.33 -25.09
N GLU A 169 3.80 -28.64 -24.79
CA GLU A 169 3.06 -29.13 -23.63
C GLU A 169 3.69 -28.71 -22.29
N ASP A 170 5.02 -28.60 -22.21
CA ASP A 170 5.73 -28.37 -20.94
C ASP A 170 5.42 -26.96 -20.37
N ASP A 171 5.26 -25.96 -21.23
CA ASP A 171 4.93 -24.57 -20.90
C ASP A 171 3.52 -24.46 -20.28
N TRP A 172 2.55 -25.22 -20.81
CA TRP A 172 1.16 -25.20 -20.32
C TRP A 172 1.03 -25.82 -18.92
N HIS A 173 1.75 -26.91 -18.68
CA HIS A 173 1.79 -27.55 -17.37
C HIS A 173 2.44 -26.65 -16.32
N GLN A 174 3.51 -25.94 -16.70
CA GLN A 174 4.17 -24.97 -15.82
C GLN A 174 3.24 -23.82 -15.41
N PHE A 175 2.49 -23.24 -16.37
CA PHE A 175 1.52 -22.19 -16.08
C PHE A 175 0.41 -22.67 -15.14
N ARG A 176 -0.16 -23.85 -15.39
CA ARG A 176 -1.23 -24.41 -14.56
C ARG A 176 -0.76 -24.66 -13.12
N ASN A 177 0.48 -25.08 -12.95
CA ASN A 177 1.08 -25.30 -11.64
C ASN A 177 1.37 -23.97 -10.92
N ALA A 178 1.86 -22.95 -11.64
CA ALA A 178 2.10 -21.62 -11.09
C ALA A 178 0.79 -20.95 -10.60
N VAL A 179 -0.30 -21.06 -11.38
CA VAL A 179 -1.63 -20.55 -11.00
C VAL A 179 -2.19 -21.31 -9.78
N ARG A 180 -1.99 -22.63 -9.71
CA ARG A 180 -2.41 -23.43 -8.55
C ARG A 180 -1.67 -23.01 -7.28
N ALA A 181 -0.36 -22.79 -7.36
CA ALA A 181 0.46 -22.38 -6.22
C ALA A 181 0.01 -21.04 -5.63
N THR A 182 -0.34 -20.06 -6.47
CA THR A 182 -0.80 -18.74 -6.02
C THR A 182 -2.18 -18.76 -5.35
N ILE A 183 -3.01 -19.77 -5.63
CA ILE A 183 -4.33 -19.93 -4.98
C ILE A 183 -4.20 -20.64 -3.62
N THR A 184 -3.21 -21.53 -3.47
CA THR A 184 -2.99 -22.27 -2.22
C THR A 184 -2.22 -21.48 -1.15
N GLU A 185 -1.50 -20.42 -1.52
CA GLU A 185 -0.73 -19.59 -0.58
C GLU A 185 -1.55 -18.48 0.13
N THR A 186 -2.84 -18.32 -0.17
CA THR A 186 -3.75 -17.59 0.73
C THR A 186 -4.11 -18.49 1.92
N PRO A 187 -3.69 -18.17 3.16
CA PRO A 187 -4.21 -18.88 4.32
C PRO A 187 -5.68 -18.48 4.47
N SER A 188 -6.57 -19.43 4.23
CA SER A 188 -7.95 -19.35 4.66
C SER A 188 -7.98 -19.46 6.19
N THR A 189 -7.76 -18.35 6.88
CA THR A 189 -8.06 -18.23 8.32
C THR A 189 -9.56 -17.95 8.46
N ILE A 190 -10.34 -19.03 8.54
CA ILE A 190 -11.67 -19.03 9.15
C ILE A 190 -11.66 -20.15 10.19
N GLY A 191 -11.76 -19.76 11.45
CA GLY A 191 -11.80 -20.61 12.64
C GLY A 191 -11.71 -19.76 13.88
#